data_AF-A0AAD6V312-F1
#
_entry.id   AF-A0AAD6V312-F1
#
_cell.length_a   1.000
_cell.length_b   1.000
_cell.length_c   1.000
_cell.angle_alpha   90.00
_cell.angle_beta   90.00
_cell.angle_gamma   90.00
#
_symmetry.space_group_name_H-M   'P 1'
#
loop_
_entity.id
_entity.type
_entity.pdbx_description
1 polymer ?
#
loop_
_entity_poly.entity_id
_entity_poly.type
_entity_poly.pdbx_seq_one_letter_code
_entity_poly.pdbx_strand_id
1 'polypeptide(L)'
;MKLLVSGPLILLYAAVMGAALLRRRALPFAVLRDGLQQPELVPFADKRTPRLYIYSNEDKLVQAASVEKQVAEARKRGLSAYVECFQGTAHVAHAKKDPGRYWGVISRHWAEAVKT
;
A
#
# COMPACT_ATOMS: atom_id res chain seq x y z
N MET A 1 -21.11 29.74 11.69
CA MET A 1 -20.09 29.24 12.64
C MET A 1 -19.10 28.22 12.05
N LYS A 2 -19.50 27.29 11.17
CA LYS A 2 -18.58 26.29 10.54
C LYS A 2 -17.49 26.90 9.61
N LEU A 3 -17.78 28.04 8.98
CA LEU A 3 -16.84 28.74 8.07
C LEU A 3 -15.72 29.49 8.81
N LEU A 4 -15.94 29.89 10.07
CA LEU A 4 -14.97 30.69 10.83
C LEU A 4 -13.79 29.86 11.36
N VAL A 5 -14.03 28.58 11.67
CA VAL A 5 -13.00 27.63 12.15
C VAL A 5 -12.26 26.96 10.98
N SER A 6 -12.92 26.80 9.83
CA SER A 6 -12.32 26.14 8.66
C SER A 6 -11.36 27.06 7.89
N GLY A 7 -11.56 28.37 7.88
CA GLY A 7 -10.66 29.32 7.21
C GLY A 7 -9.18 29.21 7.63
N PRO A 8 -8.86 29.31 8.92
CA PRO A 8 -7.49 29.15 9.41
C PRO A 8 -6.89 27.77 9.11
N LEU A 9 -7.69 26.70 9.20
CA LEU A 9 -7.26 25.34 8.87
C LEU A 9 -6.97 25.16 7.37
N ILE A 10 -7.78 25.78 6.50
CA ILE A 10 -7.57 25.78 5.04
C ILE A 10 -6.27 26.53 4.71
N LEU A 11 -6.05 27.70 5.31
CA LEU A 11 -4.83 28.48 5.08
C LEU A 11 -3.58 27.74 5.59
N LEU A 12 -3.67 27.11 6.77
CA LEU A 12 -2.59 26.28 7.31
C LEU A 12 -2.30 25.08 6.39
N TYR A 13 -3.34 24.37 5.94
CA TYR A 13 -3.19 23.26 5.00
C TYR A 13 -2.56 23.72 3.68
N ALA A 14 -3.03 24.84 3.11
CA ALA A 14 -2.49 25.41 1.89
C ALA A 14 -1.01 25.82 2.04
N ALA A 15 -0.63 26.41 3.18
CA ALA A 15 0.75 26.79 3.47
C ALA A 15 1.66 25.55 3.60
N VAL A 16 1.21 24.49 4.29
CA VAL A 16 1.94 23.22 4.40
C VAL A 16 2.11 22.57 3.02
N MET A 17 1.05 22.53 2.21
CA MET A 17 1.08 21.96 0.87
C MET A 17 1.96 22.77 -0.09
N GLY A 18 1.86 24.10 -0.05
CA GLY A 18 2.70 25.00 -0.84
C GLY A 18 4.18 24.88 -0.50
N ALA A 19 4.51 24.79 0.79
CA ALA A 19 5.88 24.55 1.25
C ALA A 19 6.39 23.15 0.82
N ALA A 20 5.53 22.11 0.86
CA ALA A 20 5.89 20.78 0.40
C ALA A 20 6.19 20.76 -1.12
N LEU A 21 5.39 21.45 -1.92
CA LEU A 21 5.59 21.60 -3.36
C LEU A 21 6.90 22.35 -3.67
N LEU A 22 7.14 23.48 -3.02
CA LEU A 22 8.37 24.28 -3.19
C LEU A 22 9.63 23.49 -2.78
N ARG A 23 9.53 22.66 -1.73
CA ARG A 23 10.64 21.82 -1.25
C ARG A 23 10.75 20.49 -1.99
N ARG A 24 9.94 20.25 -3.04
CA ARG A 24 9.82 18.96 -3.77
C ARG A 24 9.67 17.76 -2.82
N ARG A 25 9.08 17.99 -1.65
CA ARG A 25 8.91 16.95 -0.65
C ARG A 25 7.73 16.09 -1.06
N ALA A 26 7.86 14.77 -0.93
CA ALA A 26 6.76 13.85 -1.19
C ALA A 26 5.54 14.23 -0.32
N LEU A 27 4.35 14.10 -0.90
CA LEU A 27 3.09 14.37 -0.20
C LEU A 27 3.00 13.51 1.07
N PRO A 28 2.37 13.98 2.15
CA PRO A 28 2.31 13.26 3.42
C PRO A 28 1.84 11.81 3.29
N PHE A 29 0.82 11.56 2.47
CA PHE A 29 0.33 10.20 2.23
C PHE A 29 1.36 9.30 1.54
N ALA A 30 2.14 9.83 0.60
CA ALA A 30 3.20 9.07 -0.07
C ALA A 30 4.31 8.70 0.92
N VAL A 31 4.71 9.63 1.80
CA VAL A 31 5.69 9.37 2.87
C VAL A 31 5.20 8.28 3.82
N LEU A 32 3.95 8.37 4.28
CA LEU A 32 3.36 7.38 5.18
C LEU A 32 3.29 5.99 4.53
N ARG A 33 2.85 5.91 3.27
CA ARG A 33 2.79 4.66 2.51
C ARG A 33 4.16 4.02 2.35
N ASP A 34 5.18 4.81 2.02
CA ASP A 34 6.54 4.31 1.83
C ASP A 34 7.18 3.87 3.17
N GLY A 35 6.72 4.45 4.29
CA GLY A 35 7.08 4.01 5.64
C GLY A 35 6.64 2.58 5.97
N LEU A 36 5.59 2.04 5.32
CA LEU A 36 5.14 0.65 5.53
C LEU A 36 6.17 -0.40 5.07
N GLN A 37 7.21 0.04 4.36
CA GLN A 37 8.31 -0.79 3.88
C GLN A 37 9.60 -0.57 4.68
N GLN A 38 9.54 0.20 5.77
CA GLN A 38 10.69 0.64 6.55
C GLN A 38 10.69 -0.02 7.94
N PRO A 39 11.74 -0.77 8.32
CA PRO A 39 11.88 -1.36 9.65
C PRO A 39 11.75 -0.35 10.80
N GLU A 40 12.12 0.91 10.55
CA GLU A 40 12.04 2.01 11.51
C GLU A 40 10.60 2.32 11.93
N LEU A 41 9.64 2.15 11.01
CA LEU A 41 8.21 2.38 11.28
C LEU A 41 7.48 1.06 11.57
N VAL A 42 7.87 -0.02 10.89
CA VAL A 42 7.25 -1.34 10.99
C VAL A 42 8.37 -2.34 11.27
N PRO A 43 8.65 -2.72 12.53
CA PRO A 43 9.84 -3.50 12.89
C PRO A 43 10.02 -4.84 12.16
N PHE A 44 8.92 -5.44 11.70
CA PHE A 44 8.88 -6.67 10.92
C PHE A 44 8.85 -6.43 9.39
N ALA A 45 9.15 -5.20 8.93
CA ALA A 45 9.19 -4.85 7.52
C ALA A 45 10.53 -5.19 6.84
N ASP A 46 11.26 -6.17 7.34
CA ASP A 46 12.59 -6.54 6.82
C ASP A 46 12.55 -7.71 5.81
N LYS A 47 13.73 -8.12 5.34
CA LYS A 47 13.87 -9.13 4.29
C LYS A 47 13.42 -10.55 4.71
N ARG A 48 13.38 -10.83 6.01
CA ARG A 48 12.95 -12.11 6.59
C ARG A 48 11.43 -12.25 6.59
N THR A 49 10.70 -11.15 6.42
CA THR A 49 9.24 -11.17 6.39
C THR A 49 8.75 -11.11 4.95
N PRO A 50 8.31 -12.25 4.36
CA PRO A 50 7.82 -12.27 3.00
C PRO A 50 6.49 -11.52 2.88
N ARG A 51 6.35 -10.73 1.81
CA ARG A 51 5.14 -9.93 1.54
C ARG A 51 4.35 -10.52 0.40
N LEU A 52 3.03 -10.56 0.55
CA LEU A 52 2.09 -10.95 -0.49
C LEU A 52 1.19 -9.77 -0.84
N TYR A 53 1.15 -9.44 -2.13
CA TYR A 53 0.26 -8.43 -2.68
C TYR A 53 -0.83 -9.13 -3.48
N ILE A 54 -2.09 -8.97 -3.05
CA ILE A 54 -3.27 -9.47 -3.75
C ILE A 54 -4.06 -8.26 -4.25
N TYR A 55 -4.33 -8.20 -5.55
CA TYR A 55 -5.09 -7.09 -6.16
C TYR A 55 -5.79 -7.53 -7.44
N SER A 56 -6.56 -6.63 -8.06
CA SER A 56 -7.21 -6.85 -9.36
C SER A 56 -7.14 -5.60 -10.22
N ASN A 57 -7.11 -5.77 -11.53
CA ASN A 57 -7.11 -4.65 -12.48
C ASN A 57 -8.45 -3.89 -12.50
N GLU A 58 -9.51 -4.53 -12.01
CA GLU A 58 -10.88 -4.02 -11.99
C GLU A 58 -11.29 -3.46 -10.62
N ASP A 59 -10.39 -3.45 -9.64
CA ASP A 59 -10.60 -2.73 -8.40
C ASP A 59 -10.52 -1.22 -8.67
N LYS A 60 -11.69 -0.57 -8.59
CA LYS A 60 -11.82 0.88 -8.83
C LYS A 60 -11.37 1.73 -7.64
N LEU A 61 -11.27 1.15 -6.44
CA LEU A 61 -10.87 1.86 -5.23
C LEU A 61 -9.34 1.83 -5.08
N VAL A 62 -8.75 0.64 -5.23
CA VAL A 62 -7.30 0.44 -5.12
C VAL A 62 -6.75 0.05 -6.49
N GLN A 63 -6.26 1.05 -7.22
CA GLN A 63 -5.75 0.84 -8.57
C GLN A 63 -4.52 -0.10 -8.59
N ALA A 64 -4.54 -1.07 -9.50
CA ALA A 64 -3.44 -2.01 -9.74
C ALA A 64 -2.06 -1.32 -9.89
N ALA A 65 -1.98 -0.23 -10.66
CA ALA A 65 -0.75 0.52 -10.87
C ALA A 65 -0.12 1.04 -9.55
N SER A 66 -0.94 1.40 -8.56
CA SER A 66 -0.45 1.83 -7.24
C SER A 66 0.17 0.66 -6.47
N VAL A 67 -0.45 -0.52 -6.55
CA VAL A 67 0.05 -1.76 -5.94
C VAL A 67 1.35 -2.20 -6.61
N GLU A 68 1.39 -2.20 -7.94
CA GLU A 68 2.58 -2.58 -8.71
C GLU A 68 3.76 -1.66 -8.45
N LYS A 69 3.52 -0.35 -8.31
CA LYS A 69 4.55 0.60 -7.88
C LYS A 69 5.10 0.24 -6.49
N GLN A 70 4.24 -0.15 -5.55
CA GLN A 70 4.66 -0.56 -4.21
C GLN A 70 5.47 -1.86 -4.24
N VAL A 71 5.09 -2.82 -5.08
CA VAL A 71 5.85 -4.05 -5.31
C VAL A 71 7.24 -3.74 -5.87
N ALA A 72 7.32 -2.85 -6.88
CA ALA A 72 8.60 -2.45 -7.47
C ALA A 72 9.53 -1.80 -6.45
N GLU A 73 9.01 -0.89 -5.62
CA GLU A 73 9.79 -0.27 -4.53
C GLU A 73 10.23 -1.28 -3.47
N ALA A 74 9.36 -2.22 -3.08
CA ALA A 74 9.72 -3.27 -2.13
C ALA A 74 10.85 -4.15 -2.67
N ARG A 75 10.76 -4.56 -3.94
CA ARG A 75 11.81 -5.34 -4.63
C ARG A 75 13.11 -4.55 -4.76
N LYS A 76 13.05 -3.26 -5.08
CA LYS A 76 14.22 -2.36 -5.15
C LYS A 76 14.95 -2.27 -3.81
N ARG A 77 14.22 -2.37 -2.70
CA ARG A 77 14.78 -2.43 -1.33
C ARG A 77 15.29 -3.82 -0.94
N GLY A 78 15.15 -4.81 -1.81
CA GLY A 78 15.54 -6.20 -1.54
C GLY A 78 14.60 -6.93 -0.61
N LEU A 79 13.35 -6.46 -0.46
CA LEU A 79 12.30 -7.15 0.30
C LEU A 79 11.66 -8.24 -0.58
N SER A 80 11.30 -9.36 0.05
CA SER A 80 10.56 -10.41 -0.65
C SER A 80 9.12 -9.97 -0.92
N ALA A 81 8.73 -9.90 -2.20
CA ALA A 81 7.41 -9.41 -2.63
C ALA A 81 6.80 -10.34 -3.69
N TYR A 82 5.85 -11.17 -3.25
CA TYR A 82 5.00 -12.04 -4.05
C TYR A 82 3.77 -11.28 -4.53
N VAL A 83 3.30 -11.61 -5.73
CA VAL A 83 2.18 -10.91 -6.39
C VAL A 83 1.16 -11.92 -6.88
N GLU A 84 -0.09 -11.68 -6.54
CA GLU A 84 -1.24 -12.40 -7.05
C GLU A 84 -2.26 -11.41 -7.64
N CYS A 85 -2.30 -11.33 -8.97
CA CYS A 85 -3.26 -10.49 -9.69
C CYS A 85 -4.52 -11.32 -10.04
N PHE A 86 -5.66 -10.92 -9.49
CA PHE A 86 -6.98 -11.41 -9.83
C PHE A 86 -7.55 -10.64 -11.04
N GLN A 87 -8.48 -11.27 -11.75
CA GLN A 87 -9.18 -10.67 -12.89
C GLN A 87 -10.68 -10.62 -12.61
N GLY A 88 -11.31 -9.51 -13.00
CA GLY A 88 -12.72 -9.22 -12.86
C GLY A 88 -13.23 -9.24 -11.42
N THR A 89 -12.41 -8.89 -10.42
CA THR A 89 -12.83 -8.80 -9.02
C THR A 89 -12.87 -7.35 -8.55
N ALA A 90 -13.99 -6.95 -7.95
CA ALA A 90 -14.08 -5.66 -7.28
C ALA A 90 -13.34 -5.66 -5.94
N HIS A 91 -13.25 -4.48 -5.32
CA HIS A 91 -12.72 -4.32 -3.98
C HIS A 91 -13.38 -5.29 -2.99
N VAL A 92 -12.57 -6.02 -2.21
CA VAL A 92 -13.02 -7.02 -1.21
C VAL A 92 -13.71 -8.27 -1.82
N ALA A 93 -13.72 -8.43 -3.14
CA ALA A 93 -14.45 -9.51 -3.81
C ALA A 93 -13.61 -10.73 -4.21
N HIS A 94 -12.29 -10.76 -3.96
CA HIS A 94 -11.40 -11.85 -4.40
C HIS A 94 -11.83 -13.21 -3.82
N ALA A 95 -11.93 -13.28 -2.49
CA ALA A 95 -12.35 -14.49 -1.78
C ALA A 95 -13.79 -14.92 -2.12
N LYS A 96 -14.67 -13.94 -2.41
CA LYS A 96 -16.05 -14.23 -2.79
C LYS A 96 -16.15 -14.85 -4.18
N LYS A 97 -15.36 -14.34 -5.14
CA LYS A 97 -15.39 -14.80 -6.53
C LYS A 97 -14.66 -16.12 -6.72
N ASP A 98 -13.48 -16.25 -6.10
CA ASP A 98 -12.63 -17.44 -6.23
C ASP A 98 -11.97 -17.74 -4.87
N PRO A 99 -12.72 -18.36 -3.94
CA PRO A 99 -12.22 -18.67 -2.60
C PRO A 99 -11.05 -19.64 -2.63
N GLY A 100 -11.07 -20.62 -3.53
CA GLY A 100 -10.03 -21.65 -3.62
C GLY A 100 -8.67 -21.03 -3.96
N ARG A 101 -8.62 -20.18 -4.99
CA ARG A 101 -7.39 -19.46 -5.33
C ARG A 101 -6.97 -18.51 -4.23
N TYR A 102 -7.89 -17.70 -3.69
CA TYR A 102 -7.57 -16.70 -2.67
C TYR A 102 -6.97 -17.33 -1.41
N TRP A 103 -7.66 -18.30 -0.82
CA TRP A 103 -7.19 -18.96 0.38
C TRP A 103 -5.96 -19.83 0.11
N GLY A 104 -5.89 -20.48 -1.06
CA GLY A 104 -4.71 -21.26 -1.45
C GLY A 104 -3.43 -20.42 -1.54
N VAL A 105 -3.51 -19.20 -2.07
CA VAL A 105 -2.36 -18.28 -2.13
C VAL A 105 -1.94 -17.84 -0.73
N ILE A 106 -2.90 -17.52 0.15
CA ILE A 106 -2.62 -17.16 1.55
C ILE A 106 -1.95 -18.33 2.28
N SER A 107 -2.52 -19.53 2.22
CA SER A 107 -1.97 -20.70 2.90
C SER A 107 -0.55 -21.02 2.44
N ARG A 108 -0.28 -20.95 1.12
CA ARG A 108 1.08 -21.14 0.58
C ARG A 108 2.05 -20.07 1.10
N HIS A 109 1.65 -18.80 1.07
CA HIS A 109 2.49 -17.70 1.54
C HIS A 109 2.85 -17.84 3.03
N TRP A 110 1.88 -18.22 3.87
CA TRP A 110 2.12 -18.49 5.29
C TRP A 110 3.03 -19.70 5.50
N ALA A 111 2.84 -20.77 4.75
CA ALA A 111 3.69 -21.95 4.81
C ALA A 111 5.15 -21.62 4.43
N GLU A 112 5.38 -20.73 3.47
CA GLU A 112 6.74 -20.25 3.15
C GLU A 112 7.31 -19.36 4.26
N ALA A 113 6.48 -18.49 4.86
CA ALA A 113 6.91 -17.59 5.91
C ALA A 113 7.43 -18.30 7.17
N VAL A 114 6.93 -19.50 7.48
CA VAL A 114 7.35 -20.28 8.66
C VAL A 114 8.56 -21.20 8.40
N LYS A 115 8.99 -21.34 7.14
CA LYS A 115 10.18 -22.13 6.78
C LYS A 115 11.49 -21.34 6.95
N THR A 116 11.39 -20.02 7.08
CA THR A 116 12.51 -19.07 7.15
C THR A 116 12.89 -18.82 8.59
#